data_AF-A0A3C0RCY7-F1
#
_entry.id   AF-A0A3C0RCY7-F1
#
_cell.length_a   1.000
_cell.length_b   1.000
_cell.length_c   1.000
_cell.angle_alpha   90.00
_cell.angle_beta   90.00
_cell.angle_gamma   90.00
#
_symmetry.space_group_name_H-M   'P 1'
#
loop_
_entity.id
_entity.type
_entity.pdbx_description
1 polymer ?
#
loop_
_entity_poly.entity_id
_entity_poly.type
_entity_poly.pdbx_seq_one_letter_code
_entity_poly.pdbx_strand_id
1 'polypeptide(L)'
;MSQLVSALQKKGLVKSVVSAADARKKVITLTAKGKKLLEQIQPVWRALEAAMAGLTASGKESAKILQALTQIEKALEQESLVNRITQALP
;
A
#
# COMPACT_ATOMS: atom_id res chain seq x y z
N MET A 1 -12.56 -0.51 12.87
CA MET A 1 -11.12 -0.21 12.92
C MET A 1 -10.32 -1.48 12.64
N SER A 2 -9.76 -1.58 11.43
CA SER A 2 -8.81 -2.58 10.87
C SER A 2 -8.72 -3.98 11.52
N GLN A 3 -9.38 -4.98 10.91
CA GLN A 3 -9.20 -6.41 11.22
C GLN A 3 -7.72 -6.85 11.11
N LEU A 4 -6.95 -6.20 10.23
CA LEU A 4 -5.52 -6.42 10.05
C LEU A 4 -4.72 -6.08 11.32
N VAL A 5 -4.97 -4.92 11.94
CA VAL A 5 -4.27 -4.52 13.18
C VAL A 5 -4.56 -5.53 14.30
N SER A 6 -5.82 -5.94 14.46
CA SER A 6 -6.21 -6.96 15.43
C SER A 6 -5.51 -8.30 15.18
N ALA A 7 -5.38 -8.73 13.92
CA ALA A 7 -4.66 -9.95 13.57
C ALA A 7 -3.15 -9.85 13.88
N LEU A 8 -2.52 -8.70 13.59
CA LEU A 8 -1.11 -8.46 13.89
C LEU A 8 -0.83 -8.37 15.39
N GLN A 9 -1.77 -7.80 16.17
CA GLN A 9 -1.70 -7.79 17.63
C GLN A 9 -1.80 -9.20 18.20
N LYS A 10 -2.77 -10.01 17.74
CA LYS A 10 -2.91 -11.43 18.15
C LYS A 10 -1.64 -12.24 17.86
N LYS A 11 -0.92 -11.93 16.77
CA LYS A 11 0.37 -12.56 16.42
C LYS A 11 1.57 -12.01 17.21
N GLY A 12 1.36 -10.98 18.03
CA GLY A 12 2.39 -10.31 18.83
C GLY A 12 3.36 -9.45 18.03
N LEU A 13 2.98 -9.04 16.81
CA LEU A 13 3.85 -8.30 15.89
C LEU A 13 3.71 -6.78 16.08
N VAL A 14 2.54 -6.32 16.51
CA VAL A 14 2.29 -4.91 16.84
C VAL A 14 1.69 -4.78 18.24
N LYS A 15 1.93 -3.64 18.87
CA LYS A 15 1.29 -3.23 20.12
C LYS A 15 0.56 -1.90 19.91
N SER A 16 -0.50 -1.70 20.67
CA SER A 16 -1.28 -0.47 20.66
C SER A 16 -1.06 0.25 21.98
N VAL A 17 -0.63 1.52 21.92
CA VAL A 17 -0.41 2.37 23.09
C VAL A 17 -1.32 3.59 22.96
N VAL A 18 -1.94 4.01 24.05
CA VAL A 18 -2.72 5.26 24.07
C VAL A 18 -1.77 6.43 23.82
N SER A 19 -2.16 7.34 22.93
CA SER A 19 -1.36 8.54 22.67
C SER A 19 -1.32 9.43 23.90
N ALA A 20 -0.12 9.85 24.30
CA ALA A 20 0.05 10.81 25.40
C ALA A 20 -0.55 12.20 25.08
N ALA A 21 -0.68 12.54 23.79
CA ALA A 21 -1.23 13.83 23.35
C ALA A 21 -2.76 13.83 23.19
N ASP A 22 -3.39 12.66 23.04
CA ASP A 22 -4.85 12.53 22.93
C ASP A 22 -5.26 11.11 23.33
N ALA A 23 -5.89 10.98 24.50
CA ALA A 23 -6.30 9.68 25.05
C ALA A 23 -7.31 8.90 24.16
N ARG A 24 -7.93 9.57 23.19
CA ARG A 24 -8.83 8.94 22.21
C ARG A 24 -8.07 8.29 21.05
N LYS A 25 -6.79 8.59 20.87
CA LYS A 25 -5.95 8.04 19.81
C LYS A 25 -5.13 6.86 20.31
N LYS A 26 -5.04 5.82 19.47
CA LYS A 26 -4.19 4.65 19.67
C LYS A 26 -3.04 4.68 18.67
N VAL A 27 -1.81 4.71 19.17
CA VAL A 27 -0.59 4.58 18.37
C VAL A 27 -0.27 3.10 18.22
N ILE A 28 -0.20 2.63 16.97
CA ILE A 28 0.20 1.25 16.65
C ILE A 28 1.70 1.25 16.37
N THR A 29 2.45 0.40 17.07
CA THR A 29 3.91 0.29 16.93
C THR A 29 4.32 -1.16 16.78
N LEU A 30 5.39 -1.42 16.01
CA LEU A 30 5.98 -2.76 15.94
C LEU A 30 6.53 -3.16 17.31
N THR A 31 6.31 -4.43 17.69
CA THR A 31 7.03 -5.04 18.81
C THR A 31 8.46 -5.40 18.39
N ALA A 32 9.31 -5.82 19.33
CA ALA A 32 10.64 -6.36 18.99
C ALA A 32 10.53 -7.56 18.02
N LYS A 33 9.54 -8.44 18.24
CA LYS A 33 9.22 -9.55 17.32
C LYS A 33 8.81 -9.04 15.93
N GLY A 34 7.97 -8.00 15.88
CA GLY A 34 7.57 -7.35 14.63
C GLY A 34 8.74 -6.74 13.87
N LYS A 35 9.66 -6.07 14.57
CA LYS A 35 10.89 -5.51 13.97
C LYS A 35 11.80 -6.60 13.41
N LYS A 36 12.04 -7.68 14.17
CA LYS A 36 12.84 -8.81 13.71
C LYS A 36 12.23 -9.48 12.47
N LEU A 37 10.91 -9.62 12.43
CA LEU A 37 10.23 -10.13 11.23
C LEU A 37 10.39 -9.18 10.04
N LEU A 38 10.28 -7.87 10.27
CA LEU A 38 10.50 -6.87 9.23
C LEU A 38 11.91 -6.95 8.66
N GLU A 39 12.93 -7.11 9.50
CA GLU A 39 14.33 -7.30 9.08
C GLU A 39 14.52 -8.56 8.22
N GLN A 40 13.76 -9.62 8.49
CA GLN A 40 13.79 -10.85 7.68
C GLN A 40 13.10 -10.69 6.33
N ILE A 41 12.01 -9.90 6.28
CA ILE A 41 11.24 -9.69 5.05
C ILE A 41 11.91 -8.65 4.14
N GLN A 42 12.61 -7.66 4.70
CA GLN A 42 13.23 -6.56 3.96
C GLN A 42 14.11 -7.02 2.78
N PRO A 43 15.00 -8.03 2.92
CA PRO A 43 15.81 -8.54 1.81
C PRO A 43 14.97 -9.10 0.67
N VAL A 44 13.92 -9.88 0.99
CA VAL A 44 13.00 -10.44 -0.01
C VAL A 44 12.26 -9.33 -0.74
N TRP A 45 11.82 -8.31 0.01
CA TRP A 45 11.16 -7.14 -0.57
C TRP A 45 12.07 -6.37 -1.53
N ARG A 46 13.34 -6.14 -1.15
CA ARG A 46 14.33 -5.51 -2.04
C ARG A 46 14.60 -6.33 -3.30
N ALA A 47 14.68 -7.66 -3.17
CA ALA A 47 14.87 -8.53 -4.33
C ALA A 47 13.67 -8.46 -5.29
N LEU A 48 12.44 -8.42 -4.75
CA LEU A 48 11.23 -8.21 -5.53
C LEU A 48 11.23 -6.86 -6.25
N GLU A 49 11.56 -5.78 -5.55
CA GLU A 49 11.68 -4.44 -6.14
C GLU A 49 12.72 -4.41 -7.27
N ALA A 50 13.89 -5.02 -7.08
CA ALA A 50 14.92 -5.10 -8.09
C ALA A 50 14.48 -5.90 -9.33
N ALA A 51 13.79 -7.03 -9.14
CA ALA A 51 13.25 -7.83 -10.22
C ALA A 51 12.20 -7.03 -11.03
N MET A 52 11.29 -6.36 -10.34
CA MET A 52 10.28 -5.50 -10.95
C MET A 52 10.89 -4.32 -11.70
N ALA A 53 11.93 -3.69 -11.14
CA ALA A 53 12.68 -2.63 -11.81
C ALA A 53 13.37 -3.13 -13.09
N GLY A 54 13.88 -4.37 -13.10
CA GLY A 54 14.42 -4.99 -14.30
C GLY A 54 13.37 -5.12 -15.42
N LEU A 55 12.14 -5.48 -15.08
CA LEU A 55 11.03 -5.58 -16.03
C LEU A 55 10.67 -4.21 -16.63
N THR A 56 10.65 -3.15 -15.82
CA THR A 56 10.30 -1.81 -16.31
C THR A 56 11.46 -1.10 -17.02
N ALA A 57 12.71 -1.47 -16.73
CA ALA A 57 13.90 -0.95 -17.40
C ALA A 57 14.14 -1.52 -18.80
N SER A 58 13.40 -2.56 -19.20
CA SER A 58 13.62 -3.28 -20.48
C SER A 58 13.22 -2.47 -21.72
N GLY A 59 12.51 -1.35 -21.57
CA GLY A 59 12.15 -0.46 -22.68
C GLY A 59 11.50 0.86 -22.24
N LYS A 60 11.59 1.89 -23.09
CA LYS A 60 11.02 3.23 -22.83
C LYS A 60 9.51 3.22 -22.56
N GLU A 61 8.78 2.30 -23.19
CA GLU A 61 7.34 2.15 -23.00
C GLU A 61 7.01 1.36 -21.72
N SER A 62 7.79 0.32 -21.41
CA SER A 62 7.68 -0.46 -20.17
C SER A 62 7.88 0.40 -18.92
N ALA A 63 8.77 1.39 -18.98
CA ALA A 63 9.01 2.32 -17.87
C ALA A 63 7.79 3.20 -17.54
N LYS A 64 6.89 3.42 -18.50
CA LYS A 64 5.73 4.32 -18.35
C LYS A 64 4.45 3.61 -17.97
N ILE A 65 4.40 2.27 -18.01
CA ILE A 65 3.16 1.52 -17.87
C ILE A 65 2.47 1.76 -16.52
N LEU A 66 3.24 1.79 -15.44
CA LEU A 66 2.72 2.08 -14.10
C LEU A 66 2.20 3.52 -14.01
N GLN A 67 2.90 4.47 -14.63
CA GLN A 67 2.47 5.86 -14.68
C GLN A 67 1.16 6.02 -15.47
N ALA A 68 1.01 5.33 -16.60
CA ALA A 68 -0.20 5.31 -17.39
C ALA A 68 -1.38 4.70 -16.61
N LEU A 69 -1.17 3.58 -15.92
CA LEU A 69 -2.18 2.97 -15.05
C LEU A 69 -2.62 3.93 -13.93
N THR A 70 -1.69 4.57 -13.24
CA THR A 70 -2.02 5.56 -12.20
C THR A 70 -2.79 6.76 -12.75
N GLN A 71 -2.51 7.21 -13.98
CA GLN A 71 -3.28 8.28 -14.62
C GLN A 71 -4.71 7.83 -14.91
N ILE A 72 -4.91 6.59 -15.36
CA ILE A 72 -6.24 6.01 -15.59
C ILE A 72 -7.00 5.88 -14.26
N GLU A 73 -6.36 5.38 -13.20
CA GLU A 73 -6.96 5.27 -11.86
C GLU A 73 -7.42 6.64 -11.36
N LYS A 74 -6.58 7.68 -11.45
CA LYS A 74 -6.97 9.05 -11.09
C LYS A 74 -8.13 9.58 -11.93
N ALA A 75 -8.14 9.29 -13.23
CA ALA A 75 -9.21 9.71 -14.11
C ALA A 75 -10.54 9.03 -13.74
N LEU A 76 -10.49 7.77 -13.30
CA LEU A 76 -11.65 7.02 -12.79
C LEU A 76 -12.12 7.51 -11.42
N GLU A 77 -11.21 7.94 -10.54
CA GLU A 77 -11.55 8.55 -9.25
C GLU A 77 -12.23 9.92 -9.44
N GLN A 78 -11.77 10.71 -10.41
CA GLN A 78 -12.38 11.99 -10.76
C GLN A 78 -13.77 11.82 -11.37
N GLU A 79 -13.92 10.84 -12.25
CA GLU A 79 -15.20 10.54 -12.87
C GLU A 79 -15.31 9.06 -13.22
N SER A 80 -16.35 8.42 -12.68
CA SER A 80 -16.60 7.01 -12.92
C SER A 80 -16.85 6.74 -14.41
N LEU A 81 -16.46 5.54 -14.85
CA LEU A 81 -16.73 5.11 -16.21
C LEU A 81 -18.24 5.12 -16.55
N VAL A 82 -19.09 4.80 -15.57
CA VAL A 82 -20.56 4.82 -15.74
C VAL A 82 -21.04 6.24 -16.02
N ASN A 83 -20.57 7.25 -15.29
CA ASN A 83 -20.97 8.64 -15.49
C ASN A 83 -20.57 9.12 -16.90
N ARG A 84 -19.38 8.77 -17.35
CA ARG A 84 -18.91 9.07 -18.72
C ARG A 84 -19.80 8.45 -19.79
N ILE A 85 -20.21 7.19 -19.59
CA ILE A 85 -21.13 6.49 -20.48
C ILE A 85 -22.49 7.19 -20.49
N THR A 86 -23.06 7.52 -19.33
CA THR A 86 -24.35 8.20 -19.23
C THR A 86 -24.36 9.55 -19.91
N GLN A 87 -23.27 10.32 -19.84
CA GLN A 87 -23.16 11.61 -20.54
C GLN A 87 -22.98 11.48 -22.06
N ALA A 88 -22.38 10.37 -22.52
CA ALA A 88 -22.18 10.10 -23.94
C ALA A 88 -23.40 9.45 -24.61
N LEU A 89 -24.40 9.02 -23.84
CA LEU A 89 -25.66 8.50 -24.35
C LEU A 89 -26.60 9.66 -24.72
N PRO A 90 -27.31 9.59 -25.86
CA PRO A 90 -28.24 10.61 -26.32
C PRO A 90 -29.50 10.74 -25.45
#